data_AF-A0A2R5L4V2-F1
#
_entry.id   AF-A0A2R5L4V2-F1
#
_cell.length_a   1.000
_cell.length_b   1.000
_cell.length_c   1.000
_cell.angle_alpha   90.00
_cell.angle_beta   90.00
_cell.angle_gamma   90.00
#
_symmetry.space_group_name_H-M   'P 1'
#
loop_
_entity.id
_entity.type
_entity.pdbx_description
1 polymer ?
#
loop_
_entity_poly.entity_id
_entity_poly.type
_entity_poly.pdbx_seq_one_letter_code
_entity_poly.pdbx_strand_id
1 'polypeptide(L)'
;MTSELSSRSHCHLAFVSLALGFLVIWMAGLAGVLICKTLKDEATAKEAADIFQAHEDVAKITFALGHEMVSTVDWLLSDTGGDERTLTVTWQMSDAVLNTVPSTGTTMGHLALFRQTVRRSSTSPLETTSFYLGLAESVVAHCLRLDALGQPAAGLAYAIFLRGMALRFAQLALGTIYVRSELPVNATQYLRLEASSEELMETAFQLSPRARAKWWDLQERAPKQALSDVGEDMASGSSRRHHLAAAFLEEAKEQVALLLLARETLNGTLASWTASQARTARATLTFHSSVAGVALLAVVICLIGVIWSFRRLGASASRPEDEAPVLPPKPHCYM
;
A
#
# COMPACT_ATOMS: atom_id res chain seq x y z
N MET A 1 -39.02 28.12 57.23
CA MET A 1 -38.59 28.54 55.88
C MET A 1 -37.19 28.04 55.46
N THR A 2 -36.34 27.57 56.39
CA THR A 2 -35.00 27.05 56.07
C THR A 2 -34.98 25.60 55.56
N SER A 3 -35.98 24.78 55.89
CA SER A 3 -36.05 23.36 55.44
C SER A 3 -36.40 23.22 53.94
N GLU A 4 -37.22 24.12 53.38
CA GLU A 4 -37.57 24.08 51.94
C GLU A 4 -36.43 24.50 51.03
N LEU A 5 -35.56 25.42 51.49
CA LEU A 5 -34.33 25.81 50.79
C LEU A 5 -33.29 24.67 50.76
N SER A 6 -33.21 23.90 51.85
CA SER A 6 -32.34 22.70 51.96
C SER A 6 -32.81 21.57 51.03
N SER A 7 -34.11 21.26 51.02
CA SER A 7 -34.70 20.24 50.14
C SER A 7 -34.51 20.57 48.64
N ARG A 8 -34.77 21.82 48.24
CA ARG A 8 -34.52 22.29 46.85
C ARG A 8 -33.04 22.24 46.48
N SER A 9 -32.15 22.62 47.39
CA SER A 9 -30.69 22.55 47.21
C SER A 9 -30.23 21.11 46.96
N HIS A 10 -30.72 20.15 47.76
CA HIS A 10 -30.40 18.73 47.59
C HIS A 10 -30.92 18.15 46.26
N CYS A 11 -32.12 18.53 45.83
CA CYS A 11 -32.68 18.12 44.54
C CYS A 11 -31.88 18.66 43.35
N HIS A 12 -31.46 19.93 43.38
CA HIS A 12 -30.61 20.51 42.33
C HIS A 12 -29.22 19.84 42.29
N LEU A 13 -28.64 19.51 43.45
CA LEU A 13 -27.34 18.85 43.53
C LEU A 13 -27.41 17.40 43.00
N ALA A 14 -28.51 16.69 43.27
CA ALA A 14 -28.79 15.37 42.70
C ALA A 14 -28.96 15.43 41.17
N PHE A 15 -29.67 16.44 40.67
CA PHE A 15 -29.85 16.63 39.23
C PHE A 15 -28.54 16.97 38.50
N VAL A 16 -27.73 17.86 39.08
CA VAL A 16 -26.38 18.19 38.57
C VAL A 16 -25.47 16.95 38.61
N SER A 17 -25.52 16.15 39.67
CA SER A 17 -24.78 14.88 39.77
C SER A 17 -25.21 13.87 38.71
N LEU A 18 -26.51 13.78 38.41
CA LEU A 18 -27.06 12.85 37.43
C LEU A 18 -26.71 13.30 36.00
N ALA A 19 -26.77 14.60 35.72
CA ALA A 19 -26.31 15.19 34.46
C ALA A 19 -24.81 14.97 34.24
N LEU A 20 -23.97 15.16 35.28
CA LEU A 20 -22.54 14.86 35.22
C LEU A 20 -22.27 13.37 34.97
N GLY A 21 -22.99 12.48 35.65
CA GLY A 21 -22.89 11.04 35.44
C GLY A 21 -23.26 10.62 34.01
N PHE A 22 -24.33 11.18 33.45
CA PHE A 22 -24.73 10.94 32.07
C PHE A 22 -23.68 11.43 31.06
N LEU A 23 -23.15 12.64 31.26
CA LEU A 23 -22.13 13.24 30.40
C LEU A 23 -20.84 12.41 30.41
N VAL A 24 -20.47 11.89 31.59
CA VAL A 24 -19.35 10.97 31.77
C VAL A 24 -19.56 9.66 31.00
N ILE A 25 -20.71 9.00 31.15
CA ILE A 25 -21.01 7.73 30.46
C ILE A 25 -21.00 7.94 28.95
N TRP A 26 -21.57 9.05 28.48
CA TRP A 26 -21.60 9.39 27.06
C TRP A 26 -20.19 9.61 26.49
N MET A 27 -19.34 10.38 27.20
CA MET A 27 -17.96 10.62 26.79
C MET A 27 -17.12 9.34 26.79
N ALA A 28 -17.34 8.44 27.75
CA ALA A 28 -16.68 7.13 27.77
C ALA A 28 -17.11 6.25 26.58
N GLY A 29 -18.41 6.23 26.25
CA GLY A 29 -18.93 5.51 25.08
C GLY A 29 -18.36 6.05 23.76
N LEU A 30 -18.31 7.37 23.61
CA LEU A 30 -17.81 8.04 22.41
C LEU A 30 -16.29 7.84 22.26
N ALA A 31 -15.54 7.89 23.37
CA ALA A 31 -14.13 7.55 23.41
C ALA A 31 -13.88 6.08 23.03
N GLY A 32 -14.71 5.14 23.53
CA GLY A 32 -14.65 3.73 23.16
C GLY A 32 -14.85 3.50 21.66
N VAL A 33 -15.85 4.16 21.06
CA VAL A 33 -16.10 4.09 19.60
C VAL A 33 -14.91 4.63 18.80
N LEU A 34 -14.31 5.75 19.22
CA LEU A 34 -13.14 6.33 18.57
C LEU A 34 -11.90 5.44 18.71
N ILE A 35 -11.67 4.81 19.87
CA ILE A 35 -10.59 3.83 20.08
C ILE A 35 -10.80 2.60 19.19
N CYS A 36 -12.01 2.02 19.17
CA CYS A 36 -12.30 0.88 18.31
C CYS A 36 -12.10 1.20 16.82
N LYS A 37 -12.52 2.39 16.39
CA LYS A 37 -12.31 2.86 15.01
C LYS A 37 -10.82 3.02 14.71
N THR A 38 -10.06 3.63 15.61
CA THR A 38 -8.62 3.85 15.40
C THR A 38 -7.78 2.57 15.47
N LEU A 39 -8.14 1.60 16.32
CA LEU A 39 -7.51 0.27 16.31
C LEU A 39 -7.77 -0.47 15.00
N LYS A 40 -8.98 -0.32 14.44
CA LYS A 40 -9.31 -0.84 13.11
C LYS A 40 -8.46 -0.16 12.04
N ASP A 41 -8.30 1.17 12.11
CA ASP A 41 -7.47 1.94 11.17
C ASP A 41 -5.97 1.60 11.28
N GLU A 42 -5.48 1.23 12.46
CA GLU A 42 -4.09 0.75 12.63
C GLU A 42 -3.89 -0.66 12.05
N ALA A 43 -4.85 -1.56 12.26
CA ALA A 43 -4.83 -2.89 11.68
C ALA A 43 -4.85 -2.84 10.14
N THR A 44 -5.70 -2.01 9.56
CA THR A 44 -5.76 -1.82 8.10
C THR A 44 -4.49 -1.15 7.56
N ALA A 45 -3.89 -0.21 8.30
CA ALA A 45 -2.63 0.40 7.90
C ALA A 45 -1.46 -0.60 7.89
N LYS A 46 -1.45 -1.55 8.83
CA LYS A 46 -0.44 -2.62 8.86
C LYS A 46 -0.65 -3.59 7.70
N GLU A 47 -1.88 -4.02 7.46
CA GLU A 47 -2.23 -4.88 6.33
C GLU A 47 -1.88 -4.22 4.98
N ALA A 48 -2.15 -2.93 4.83
CA ALA A 48 -1.78 -2.17 3.64
C ALA A 48 -0.25 -2.09 3.42
N ALA A 49 0.55 -2.04 4.49
CA ALA A 49 2.01 -2.05 4.40
C ALA A 49 2.55 -3.43 3.98
N ASP A 50 1.98 -4.52 4.51
CA ASP A 50 2.35 -5.88 4.15
C ASP A 50 1.98 -6.18 2.69
N ILE A 51 0.79 -5.74 2.24
CA ILE A 51 0.35 -5.81 0.84
C ILE A 51 1.29 -5.01 -0.07
N PHE A 52 1.67 -3.79 0.33
CA PHE A 52 2.59 -2.96 -0.43
C PHE A 52 3.96 -3.63 -0.63
N GLN A 53 4.49 -4.29 0.40
CA GLN A 53 5.75 -5.05 0.28
C GLN A 53 5.61 -6.19 -0.74
N ALA A 54 4.49 -6.91 -0.74
CA ALA A 54 4.22 -7.94 -1.73
C ALA A 54 4.14 -7.36 -3.15
N HIS A 55 3.54 -6.18 -3.34
CA HIS A 55 3.54 -5.48 -4.61
C HIS A 55 4.94 -5.06 -5.07
N GLU A 56 5.80 -4.62 -4.14
CA GLU A 56 7.21 -4.31 -4.42
C GLU A 56 7.96 -5.53 -4.96
N ASP A 57 7.78 -6.67 -4.32
CA ASP A 57 8.45 -7.91 -4.72
C ASP A 57 7.97 -8.40 -6.08
N VAL A 58 6.66 -8.29 -6.36
CA VAL A 58 6.13 -8.58 -7.70
C VAL A 58 6.66 -7.58 -8.74
N ALA A 59 6.87 -6.31 -8.38
CA ALA A 59 7.46 -5.35 -9.31
C ALA A 59 8.89 -5.68 -9.72
N LYS A 60 9.69 -6.17 -8.78
CA LYS A 60 11.04 -6.67 -9.06
C LYS A 60 10.98 -7.86 -10.01
N ILE A 61 10.06 -8.81 -9.78
CA ILE A 61 9.87 -9.98 -10.64
C ILE A 61 9.47 -9.54 -12.05
N THR A 62 8.45 -8.69 -12.19
CA THR A 62 7.98 -8.22 -13.51
C THR A 62 9.07 -7.49 -14.28
N PHE A 63 9.86 -6.66 -13.60
CA PHE A 63 11.01 -6.00 -14.23
C PHE A 63 12.07 -7.02 -14.68
N ALA A 64 12.43 -7.98 -13.82
CA ALA A 64 13.43 -8.99 -14.14
C ALA A 64 13.01 -9.87 -15.33
N LEU A 65 11.74 -10.30 -15.36
CA LEU A 65 11.18 -11.06 -16.48
C LEU A 65 11.14 -10.25 -17.78
N GLY A 66 10.78 -8.96 -17.70
CA GLY A 66 10.77 -8.09 -18.86
C GLY A 66 12.16 -7.82 -19.44
N HIS A 67 13.15 -7.59 -18.57
CA HIS A 67 14.54 -7.43 -18.98
C HIS A 67 15.11 -8.73 -19.58
N GLU A 68 14.81 -9.87 -18.96
CA GLU A 68 15.17 -11.18 -19.48
C GLU A 68 14.52 -11.48 -20.84
N MET A 69 13.26 -11.08 -21.06
CA MET A 69 12.58 -11.22 -22.35
C MET A 69 13.32 -10.49 -23.46
N VAL A 70 13.61 -9.20 -23.29
CA VAL A 70 14.32 -8.39 -24.29
C VAL A 70 15.72 -8.97 -24.54
N SER A 71 16.43 -9.38 -23.49
CA SER A 71 17.77 -9.95 -23.60
C SER A 71 17.77 -11.32 -24.30
N THR A 72 16.78 -12.17 -24.03
CA THR A 72 16.65 -13.49 -24.67
C THR A 72 16.32 -13.34 -26.15
N VAL A 73 15.43 -12.40 -26.50
CA VAL A 73 15.09 -12.09 -27.89
C VAL A 73 16.30 -11.53 -28.64
N ASP A 74 17.04 -10.60 -28.03
CA ASP A 74 18.25 -10.03 -28.64
C ASP A 74 19.31 -11.10 -28.90
N TRP A 75 19.49 -12.02 -27.95
CA TRP A 75 20.41 -13.16 -28.06
C TRP A 75 20.00 -14.12 -29.19
N LEU A 76 18.72 -14.52 -29.25
CA LEU A 76 18.19 -15.41 -30.30
C LEU A 76 18.40 -14.87 -31.72
N LEU A 77 18.46 -13.55 -31.87
CA LEU A 77 18.57 -12.84 -33.15
C LEU A 77 20.00 -12.39 -33.48
N SER A 78 20.98 -12.74 -32.66
CA SER A 78 22.36 -12.32 -32.87
C SER A 78 23.12 -13.31 -33.76
N ASP A 79 23.65 -12.82 -34.88
CA ASP A 79 24.29 -13.63 -35.94
C ASP A 79 25.53 -14.44 -35.48
N THR A 80 26.13 -14.10 -34.33
CA THR A 80 27.31 -14.77 -33.77
C THR A 80 27.03 -15.61 -32.52
N GLY A 81 25.76 -15.94 -32.25
CA GLY A 81 25.37 -16.68 -31.04
C GLY A 81 25.39 -15.85 -29.76
N GLY A 82 25.43 -14.52 -29.88
CA GLY A 82 25.31 -13.53 -28.81
C GLY A 82 26.32 -13.66 -27.69
N ASP A 83 26.36 -12.68 -26.80
CA ASP A 83 27.12 -12.87 -25.56
C ASP A 83 26.29 -13.72 -24.59
N GLU A 84 26.44 -15.05 -24.67
CA GLU A 84 25.78 -16.01 -23.76
C GLU A 84 26.05 -15.66 -22.28
N ARG A 85 27.15 -14.94 -21.98
CA ARG A 85 27.43 -14.44 -20.63
C ARG A 85 26.41 -13.40 -20.20
N THR A 86 26.07 -12.45 -21.07
CA THR A 86 25.05 -11.42 -20.79
C THR A 86 23.68 -12.06 -20.58
N LEU A 87 23.31 -13.06 -21.39
CA LEU A 87 22.08 -13.84 -21.17
C LEU A 87 22.10 -14.60 -19.84
N THR A 88 23.23 -15.23 -19.51
CA THR A 88 23.37 -15.98 -18.26
C THR A 88 23.27 -15.06 -17.04
N VAL A 89 23.82 -13.85 -17.12
CA VAL A 89 23.71 -12.84 -16.06
C VAL A 89 22.26 -12.41 -15.87
N THR A 90 21.51 -12.14 -16.94
CA THR A 90 20.10 -11.73 -16.82
C THR A 90 19.22 -12.84 -16.23
N TRP A 91 19.49 -14.10 -16.58
CA TRP A 91 18.80 -15.26 -15.98
C TRP A 91 19.15 -15.46 -14.51
N GLN A 92 20.41 -15.25 -14.12
CA GLN A 92 20.81 -15.29 -12.72
C GLN A 92 20.17 -14.16 -11.91
N MET A 93 20.05 -12.97 -12.49
CA MET A 93 19.38 -11.83 -11.83
C MET A 93 17.91 -12.11 -11.57
N SER A 94 17.19 -12.66 -12.55
CA SER A 94 15.78 -13.04 -12.35
C SER A 94 15.63 -14.21 -11.38
N ASP A 95 16.53 -15.20 -11.41
CA ASP A 95 16.55 -16.27 -10.39
C ASP A 95 16.77 -15.71 -8.99
N ALA A 96 17.71 -14.78 -8.82
CA ALA A 96 17.95 -14.14 -7.53
C ALA A 96 16.70 -13.43 -7.02
N VAL A 97 15.99 -12.70 -7.88
CA VAL A 97 14.74 -12.00 -7.52
C VAL A 97 13.60 -13.00 -7.23
N LEU A 98 13.41 -14.01 -8.06
CA LEU A 98 12.35 -15.02 -7.89
C LEU A 98 12.54 -15.84 -6.62
N ASN A 99 13.78 -16.20 -6.27
CA ASN A 99 14.12 -16.93 -5.04
C ASN A 99 13.83 -16.14 -3.76
N THR A 100 13.75 -14.80 -3.83
CA THR A 100 13.37 -13.99 -2.67
C THR A 100 11.87 -14.01 -2.37
N VAL A 101 11.05 -14.54 -3.29
CA VAL A 101 9.58 -14.48 -3.19
C VAL A 101 8.99 -15.90 -3.07
N PRO A 102 8.52 -16.31 -1.88
CA PRO A 102 8.14 -17.71 -1.61
C PRO A 102 6.92 -18.22 -2.40
N SER A 103 6.12 -17.34 -3.02
CA SER A 103 4.90 -17.71 -3.77
C SER A 103 5.13 -18.02 -5.26
N THR A 104 6.39 -18.00 -5.74
CA THR A 104 6.70 -18.11 -7.19
C THR A 104 7.08 -19.51 -7.67
N GLY A 105 6.94 -20.55 -6.85
CA GLY A 105 7.45 -21.91 -7.15
C GLY A 105 6.98 -22.50 -8.48
N THR A 106 5.72 -22.29 -8.87
CA THR A 106 5.18 -22.74 -10.16
C THR A 106 5.73 -21.93 -11.34
N THR A 107 5.84 -20.60 -11.18
CA THR A 107 6.45 -19.66 -12.14
C THR A 107 7.91 -20.01 -12.40
N MET A 108 8.69 -20.31 -11.35
CA MET A 108 10.09 -20.76 -11.48
C MET A 108 10.21 -22.08 -12.23
N GLY A 109 9.32 -23.04 -11.97
CA GLY A 109 9.29 -24.31 -12.68
C GLY A 109 9.03 -24.15 -14.19
N HIS A 110 8.05 -23.32 -14.56
CA HIS A 110 7.76 -23.03 -15.96
C HIS A 110 8.90 -22.26 -16.65
N LEU A 111 9.50 -21.29 -15.97
CA LEU A 111 10.60 -20.49 -16.51
C LEU A 111 11.86 -21.34 -16.73
N ALA A 112 12.21 -22.22 -15.78
CA ALA A 112 13.35 -23.12 -15.91
C ALA A 112 13.19 -24.09 -17.10
N LEU A 113 12.00 -24.66 -17.29
CA LEU A 113 11.70 -25.52 -18.44
C LEU A 113 11.77 -24.74 -19.76
N PHE A 114 11.25 -23.51 -19.78
CA PHE A 114 11.29 -22.66 -20.96
C PHE A 114 12.73 -22.32 -21.36
N ARG A 115 13.59 -21.89 -20.42
CA ARG A 115 15.01 -21.59 -20.69
C ARG A 115 15.79 -22.79 -21.23
N GLN A 116 15.52 -23.99 -20.72
CA GLN A 116 16.10 -25.22 -21.26
C GLN A 116 15.67 -25.45 -22.71
N THR A 117 14.41 -25.14 -23.03
CA THR A 117 13.86 -25.23 -24.39
C THR A 117 14.51 -24.21 -25.32
N VAL A 118 14.67 -22.96 -24.87
CA VAL A 118 15.38 -21.89 -25.59
C VAL A 118 16.83 -22.28 -25.91
N ARG A 119 17.54 -22.94 -24.99
CA ARG A 119 18.90 -23.43 -25.25
C ARG A 119 18.97 -24.63 -26.19
N ARG A 120 17.97 -25.51 -26.18
CA ARG A 120 17.99 -26.80 -26.91
C ARG A 120 17.35 -26.73 -28.29
N SER A 121 16.43 -25.80 -28.50
CA SER A 121 15.69 -25.62 -29.75
C SER A 121 15.74 -24.16 -30.18
N SER A 122 15.77 -23.91 -31.50
CA SER A 122 15.62 -22.58 -32.09
C SER A 122 14.18 -22.09 -31.88
N THR A 123 13.90 -21.68 -30.64
CA THR A 123 12.58 -21.21 -30.22
C THR A 123 12.33 -19.88 -30.93
N SER A 124 11.12 -19.67 -31.45
CA SER A 124 10.83 -18.44 -32.17
C SER A 124 10.95 -17.23 -31.23
N PRO A 125 11.59 -16.12 -31.65
CA PRO A 125 11.61 -14.88 -30.87
C PRO A 125 10.22 -14.34 -30.54
N LEU A 126 9.24 -14.56 -31.43
CA LEU A 126 7.83 -14.17 -31.22
C LEU A 126 7.14 -15.03 -30.15
N GLU A 127 7.41 -16.35 -30.15
CA GLU A 127 6.93 -17.26 -29.10
C GLU A 127 7.56 -16.94 -27.75
N THR A 128 8.85 -16.59 -27.76
CA THR A 128 9.59 -16.15 -26.57
C THR A 128 8.96 -14.90 -25.96
N THR A 129 8.67 -13.89 -26.79
CA THR A 129 8.01 -12.66 -26.34
C THR A 129 6.63 -12.97 -25.75
N SER A 130 5.86 -13.85 -26.39
CA SER A 130 4.52 -14.23 -25.95
C SER A 130 4.54 -15.01 -24.63
N PHE A 131 5.52 -15.90 -24.44
CA PHE A 131 5.71 -16.65 -23.21
C PHE A 131 5.99 -15.73 -22.01
N TYR A 132 6.98 -14.84 -22.13
CA TYR A 132 7.33 -13.92 -21.04
C TYR A 132 6.21 -12.94 -20.73
N LEU A 133 5.53 -12.42 -21.76
CA LEU A 133 4.39 -11.54 -21.55
C LEU A 133 3.26 -12.27 -20.80
N GLY A 134 2.91 -13.50 -21.19
CA GLY A 134 1.91 -14.30 -20.49
C GLY A 134 2.31 -14.62 -19.04
N LEU A 135 3.60 -14.86 -18.80
CA LEU A 135 4.14 -15.06 -17.45
C LEU A 135 4.02 -13.78 -16.61
N ALA A 136 4.39 -12.63 -17.16
CA ALA A 136 4.28 -11.34 -16.51
C ALA A 136 2.81 -10.98 -16.22
N GLU A 137 1.88 -11.23 -17.15
CA GLU A 137 0.45 -11.02 -16.94
C GLU A 137 -0.11 -11.93 -15.83
N SER A 138 0.33 -13.18 -15.77
CA SER A 138 -0.05 -14.10 -14.68
C SER A 138 0.42 -13.59 -13.32
N VAL A 139 1.65 -13.08 -13.26
CA VAL A 139 2.23 -12.47 -12.06
C VAL A 139 1.48 -11.19 -11.65
N VAL A 140 1.16 -10.31 -12.59
CA VAL A 140 0.39 -9.08 -12.33
C VAL A 140 -1.06 -9.39 -11.90
N ALA A 141 -1.69 -10.42 -12.47
CA ALA A 141 -3.01 -10.86 -12.06
C ALA A 141 -3.05 -11.33 -10.59
N HIS A 142 -1.93 -11.87 -10.08
CA HIS A 142 -1.80 -12.20 -8.67
C HIS A 142 -1.84 -10.94 -7.78
N CYS A 143 -1.16 -9.84 -8.19
CA CYS A 143 -1.24 -8.56 -7.47
C CYS A 143 -2.66 -8.04 -7.36
N LEU A 144 -3.43 -8.07 -8.45
CA LEU A 144 -4.81 -7.58 -8.46
C LEU A 144 -5.73 -8.36 -7.52
N ARG A 145 -5.43 -9.64 -7.24
CA ARG A 145 -6.18 -10.44 -6.26
C ARG A 145 -5.88 -10.02 -4.83
N LEU A 146 -4.67 -9.54 -4.53
CA LEU A 146 -4.28 -9.07 -3.20
C LEU A 146 -5.02 -7.77 -2.83
N ASP A 147 -5.44 -6.97 -3.81
CA ASP A 147 -6.11 -5.67 -3.62
C ASP A 147 -7.64 -5.75 -3.40
N ALA A 148 -8.26 -6.92 -3.52
CA ALA A 148 -9.74 -7.06 -3.52
C ALA A 148 -10.44 -6.85 -2.15
N LEU A 149 -9.72 -6.43 -1.11
CA LEU A 149 -10.22 -6.21 0.25
C LEU A 149 -10.30 -4.71 0.59
N GLY A 150 -11.25 -3.99 0.00
CA GLY A 150 -11.79 -2.75 0.57
C GLY A 150 -10.89 -1.50 0.68
N GLN A 151 -9.55 -1.56 0.50
CA GLN A 151 -8.54 -0.53 0.16
C GLN A 151 -7.16 -1.25 -0.04
N PRO A 152 -6.22 -0.82 -0.94
CA PRO A 152 -5.75 0.56 -1.15
C PRO A 152 -5.54 1.01 -2.62
N ALA A 153 -5.67 2.32 -2.86
CA ALA A 153 -5.39 2.96 -4.16
C ALA A 153 -3.93 2.83 -4.63
N ALA A 154 -2.99 2.62 -3.69
CA ALA A 154 -1.56 2.43 -3.97
C ALA A 154 -1.24 1.07 -4.60
N GLY A 155 -1.92 0.00 -4.19
CA GLY A 155 -1.74 -1.34 -4.78
C GLY A 155 -2.26 -1.39 -6.21
N LEU A 156 -3.43 -0.79 -6.44
CA LEU A 156 -3.97 -0.59 -7.79
C LEU A 156 -3.02 0.23 -8.69
N ALA A 157 -2.42 1.31 -8.16
CA ALA A 157 -1.37 2.07 -8.84
C ALA A 157 -0.28 1.15 -9.38
N TYR A 158 0.21 0.30 -8.49
CA TYR A 158 1.33 -0.56 -8.75
C TYR A 158 0.94 -1.62 -9.76
N ALA A 159 -0.18 -2.30 -9.57
CA ALA A 159 -0.67 -3.29 -10.52
C ALA A 159 -0.86 -2.71 -11.94
N ILE A 160 -1.40 -1.50 -12.05
CA ILE A 160 -1.51 -0.76 -13.32
C ILE A 160 -0.12 -0.49 -13.91
N PHE A 161 0.81 0.04 -13.11
CA PHE A 161 2.18 0.29 -13.55
C PHE A 161 2.89 -0.99 -14.00
N LEU A 162 2.74 -2.09 -13.27
CA LEU A 162 3.36 -3.37 -13.60
C LEU A 162 2.83 -3.94 -14.91
N ARG A 163 1.52 -3.81 -15.14
CA ARG A 163 0.93 -4.15 -16.43
C ARG A 163 1.52 -3.29 -17.55
N GLY A 164 1.57 -1.97 -17.36
CA GLY A 164 2.15 -1.04 -18.34
C GLY A 164 3.60 -1.37 -18.65
N MET A 165 4.41 -1.63 -17.63
CA MET A 165 5.81 -2.04 -17.74
C MET A 165 5.97 -3.35 -18.52
N ALA A 166 5.17 -4.38 -18.23
CA ALA A 166 5.19 -5.65 -18.97
C ALA A 166 4.87 -5.46 -20.46
N LEU A 167 3.86 -4.64 -20.78
CA LEU A 167 3.52 -4.29 -22.17
C LEU A 167 4.64 -3.49 -22.86
N ARG A 168 5.30 -2.57 -22.14
CA ARG A 168 6.43 -1.81 -22.69
C ARG A 168 7.61 -2.73 -23.01
N PHE A 169 7.95 -3.67 -22.14
CA PHE A 169 8.98 -4.67 -22.44
C PHE A 169 8.60 -5.52 -23.67
N ALA A 170 7.33 -5.89 -23.81
CA ALA A 170 6.88 -6.64 -24.98
C ALA A 170 6.99 -5.82 -26.28
N GLN A 171 6.67 -4.51 -26.23
CA GLN A 171 6.92 -3.60 -27.34
C GLN A 171 8.42 -3.57 -27.71
N LEU A 172 9.31 -3.41 -26.73
CA LEU A 172 10.75 -3.41 -26.95
C LEU A 172 11.22 -4.71 -27.60
N ALA A 173 10.75 -5.86 -27.11
CA ALA A 173 11.06 -7.17 -27.69
C ALA A 173 10.58 -7.27 -29.15
N LEU A 174 9.34 -6.86 -29.46
CA LEU A 174 8.84 -6.85 -30.85
C LEU A 174 9.62 -5.90 -31.76
N GLY A 175 10.01 -4.73 -31.26
CA GLY A 175 10.85 -3.80 -32.00
C GLY A 175 12.24 -4.37 -32.27
N THR A 176 12.85 -5.06 -31.29
CA THR A 176 14.12 -5.78 -31.48
C THR A 176 14.00 -6.85 -32.56
N ILE A 177 12.91 -7.64 -32.54
CA ILE A 177 12.62 -8.63 -33.58
C ILE A 177 12.54 -7.97 -34.96
N TYR A 178 11.82 -6.85 -35.04
CA TYR A 178 11.66 -6.14 -36.29
C TYR A 178 12.96 -5.60 -36.84
N VAL A 179 13.80 -4.96 -36.03
CA VAL A 179 15.03 -4.32 -36.56
C VAL A 179 16.16 -5.31 -36.83
N ARG A 180 16.15 -6.49 -36.19
CA ARG A 180 17.19 -7.52 -36.34
C ARG A 180 16.81 -8.70 -37.22
N SER A 181 15.56 -8.84 -37.64
CA SER A 181 15.12 -10.01 -38.41
C SER A 181 14.10 -9.68 -39.49
N GLU A 182 13.95 -10.61 -40.43
CA GLU A 182 12.91 -10.58 -41.46
C GLU A 182 11.57 -11.16 -40.99
N LEU A 183 11.44 -11.47 -39.70
CA LEU A 183 10.20 -12.05 -39.16
C LEU A 183 9.05 -11.04 -39.28
N PRO A 184 7.84 -11.50 -39.65
CA PRO A 184 6.69 -10.61 -39.80
C PRO A 184 6.19 -10.15 -38.42
N VAL A 185 6.55 -8.93 -38.03
CA VAL A 185 6.04 -8.27 -36.83
C VAL A 185 4.77 -7.48 -37.18
N ASN A 186 3.72 -7.65 -36.37
CA ASN A 186 2.46 -6.94 -36.57
C ASN A 186 2.56 -5.49 -36.08
N ALA A 187 2.55 -4.54 -37.02
CA ALA A 187 2.63 -3.10 -36.74
C ALA A 187 1.53 -2.63 -35.77
N THR A 188 0.29 -3.08 -35.97
CA THR A 188 -0.85 -2.73 -35.12
C THR A 188 -0.67 -3.23 -33.70
N GLN A 189 -0.07 -4.42 -33.54
CA GLN A 189 0.24 -4.96 -32.22
C GLN A 189 1.32 -4.13 -31.53
N TYR A 190 2.40 -3.78 -32.24
CA TYR A 190 3.49 -2.96 -31.71
C TYR A 190 2.97 -1.59 -31.23
N LEU A 191 2.24 -0.87 -32.08
CA LEU A 191 1.66 0.45 -31.76
C LEU A 191 0.62 0.38 -30.63
N ARG A 192 -0.14 -0.72 -30.56
CA ARG A 192 -1.08 -0.94 -29.45
C ARG A 192 -0.36 -1.12 -28.12
N LEU A 193 0.73 -1.90 -28.09
CA LEU A 193 1.54 -2.08 -26.89
C LEU A 193 2.16 -0.76 -26.43
N GLU A 194 2.59 0.08 -27.37
CA GLU A 194 3.07 1.43 -27.09
C GLU A 194 2.02 2.27 -26.37
N ALA A 195 0.87 2.49 -27.03
CA ALA A 195 -0.19 3.34 -26.50
C ALA A 195 -0.74 2.80 -25.17
N SER A 196 -0.99 1.49 -25.10
CA SER A 196 -1.54 0.87 -23.87
C SER A 196 -0.54 0.91 -22.72
N SER A 197 0.75 0.71 -22.97
CA SER A 197 1.75 0.78 -21.91
C SER A 197 1.93 2.20 -21.39
N GLU A 198 1.93 3.21 -22.27
CA GLU A 198 2.04 4.62 -21.88
C GLU A 198 0.85 5.06 -21.05
N GLU A 199 -0.38 4.77 -21.51
CA GLU A 199 -1.61 5.11 -20.81
C GLU A 199 -1.65 4.48 -19.40
N LEU A 200 -1.31 3.19 -19.29
CA LEU A 200 -1.29 2.50 -17.99
C LEU A 200 -0.22 3.11 -17.07
N MET A 201 1.01 3.28 -17.56
CA MET A 201 2.07 3.86 -16.73
C MET A 201 1.71 5.28 -16.29
N GLU A 202 1.20 6.13 -17.17
CA GLU A 202 0.75 7.48 -16.79
C GLU A 202 -0.33 7.42 -15.72
N THR A 203 -1.36 6.58 -15.92
CA THR A 203 -2.47 6.41 -14.98
C THR A 203 -1.97 6.01 -13.59
N ALA A 204 -0.96 5.14 -13.50
CA ALA A 204 -0.39 4.74 -12.22
C ALA A 204 0.25 5.91 -11.45
N PHE A 205 0.86 6.86 -12.13
CA PHE A 205 1.47 8.05 -11.51
C PHE A 205 0.48 9.17 -11.21
N GLN A 206 -0.75 9.12 -11.76
CA GLN A 206 -1.75 10.16 -11.53
C GLN A 206 -2.33 10.18 -10.10
N LEU A 207 -2.07 9.13 -9.31
CA LEU A 207 -2.61 8.94 -7.95
C LEU A 207 -2.20 9.97 -6.92
N SER A 208 -1.03 10.61 -7.08
CA SER A 208 -0.64 11.74 -6.24
C SER A 208 -0.02 12.85 -7.08
N PRO A 209 -0.19 14.14 -6.69
CA PRO A 209 0.46 15.24 -7.39
C PRO A 209 1.98 15.10 -7.44
N ARG A 210 2.58 14.52 -6.39
CA ARG A 210 4.02 14.27 -6.31
C ARG A 210 4.48 13.19 -7.29
N ALA A 211 3.75 12.08 -7.39
CA ALA A 211 4.03 11.04 -8.38
C ALA A 211 3.87 11.58 -9.79
N ARG A 212 2.82 12.35 -10.06
CA ARG A 212 2.58 12.99 -11.36
C ARG A 212 3.71 13.95 -11.77
N ALA A 213 4.16 14.81 -10.86
CA ALA A 213 5.32 15.69 -11.09
C ALA A 213 6.58 14.88 -11.44
N LYS A 214 6.83 13.80 -10.70
CA LYS A 214 7.96 12.90 -10.97
C LYS A 214 7.85 12.16 -12.30
N TRP A 215 6.64 11.80 -12.72
CA TRP A 215 6.40 11.22 -14.04
C TRP A 215 6.73 12.20 -15.16
N TRP A 216 6.32 13.46 -15.04
CA TRP A 216 6.71 14.50 -15.99
C TRP A 216 8.23 14.68 -16.09
N ASP A 217 8.94 14.72 -14.95
CA ASP A 217 10.42 14.78 -14.92
C ASP A 217 11.06 13.60 -15.68
N LEU A 218 10.46 12.41 -15.61
CA LEU A 218 10.94 11.21 -16.30
C LEU A 218 10.64 11.25 -17.80
N GLN A 219 9.47 11.74 -18.18
CA GLN A 219 9.05 11.87 -19.57
C GLN A 219 9.88 12.88 -20.34
N GLU A 220 10.29 13.99 -19.72
CA GLU A 220 11.22 14.95 -20.34
C GLU A 220 12.59 14.34 -20.65
N ARG A 221 12.98 13.29 -19.91
CA ARG A 221 14.25 12.58 -20.10
C ARG A 221 14.12 11.38 -21.04
N ALA A 222 12.90 11.03 -21.47
CA ALA A 222 12.64 9.83 -22.24
C ALA A 222 12.89 10.06 -23.73
N PRO A 223 13.84 9.35 -24.36
CA PRO A 223 13.94 9.33 -25.81
C PRO A 223 12.78 8.48 -26.35
N LYS A 224 11.98 9.06 -27.25
CA LYS A 224 10.81 8.39 -27.87
C LYS A 224 10.91 8.28 -29.39
N GLN A 225 11.96 8.86 -29.97
CA GLN A 225 11.98 9.14 -31.39
C GLN A 225 12.20 7.85 -32.19
N ALA A 226 13.15 7.00 -31.79
CA ALA A 226 13.41 5.75 -32.50
C ALA A 226 12.29 4.72 -32.29
N LEU A 227 11.66 4.68 -31.11
CA LEU A 227 10.49 3.84 -30.83
C LEU A 227 9.33 4.15 -31.79
N SER A 228 9.04 5.44 -31.98
CA SER A 228 7.96 5.92 -32.85
C SER A 228 8.32 5.73 -34.33
N ASP A 229 9.56 6.05 -34.73
CA ASP A 229 10.05 5.88 -36.10
C ASP A 229 9.97 4.42 -36.57
N VAL A 230 10.27 3.47 -35.67
CA VAL A 230 10.10 2.03 -35.93
C VAL A 230 8.64 1.66 -36.13
N GLY A 231 7.73 2.16 -35.30
CA GLY A 231 6.29 1.94 -35.48
C GLY A 231 5.75 2.48 -36.81
N GLU A 232 6.22 3.67 -37.21
CA GLU A 232 5.89 4.26 -38.50
C GLU A 232 6.46 3.47 -39.69
N ASP A 233 7.71 3.00 -39.60
CA ASP A 233 8.32 2.18 -40.66
C ASP A 233 7.60 0.84 -40.81
N MET A 234 7.23 0.19 -39.69
CA MET A 234 6.41 -1.02 -39.70
C MET A 234 5.07 -0.80 -40.44
N ALA A 235 4.42 0.36 -40.21
CA ALA A 235 3.14 0.69 -40.82
C ALA A 235 3.24 1.12 -42.29
N SER A 236 4.38 1.69 -42.71
CA SER A 236 4.58 2.30 -44.03
C SER A 236 5.29 1.41 -45.07
N GLY A 237 5.62 0.16 -44.72
CA GLY A 237 6.16 -0.83 -45.66
C GLY A 237 7.58 -1.31 -45.39
N SER A 238 8.14 -1.03 -44.21
CA SER A 238 9.41 -1.59 -43.71
C SER A 238 10.65 -1.28 -44.54
N SER A 239 10.74 -0.06 -45.07
CA SER A 239 11.82 0.35 -45.97
C SER A 239 13.07 0.85 -45.26
N ARG A 240 12.97 1.27 -43.99
CA ARG A 240 14.06 1.89 -43.21
C ARG A 240 14.56 1.03 -42.06
N ARG A 241 14.02 -0.17 -41.87
CA ARG A 241 14.37 -1.14 -40.82
C ARG A 241 15.86 -1.14 -40.42
N HIS A 242 16.76 -1.39 -41.37
CA HIS A 242 18.19 -1.48 -41.06
C HIS A 242 18.81 -0.14 -40.66
N HIS A 243 18.29 0.98 -41.18
CA HIS A 243 18.75 2.31 -40.80
C HIS A 243 18.30 2.71 -39.39
N LEU A 244 17.13 2.23 -38.95
CA LEU A 244 16.57 2.48 -37.63
C LEU A 244 17.18 1.58 -36.54
N ALA A 245 17.78 0.45 -36.91
CA ALA A 245 18.23 -0.59 -35.98
C ALA A 245 19.16 -0.08 -34.88
N ALA A 246 20.21 0.67 -35.24
CA ALA A 246 21.17 1.15 -34.25
C ALA A 246 20.54 2.14 -33.25
N ALA A 247 19.76 3.10 -33.74
CA ALA A 247 19.08 4.08 -32.91
C ALA A 247 18.04 3.42 -31.99
N PHE A 248 17.25 2.49 -32.54
CA PHE A 248 16.25 1.75 -31.76
C PHE A 248 16.88 0.90 -30.66
N LEU A 249 17.97 0.18 -30.93
CA LEU A 249 18.59 -0.71 -29.94
C LEU A 249 19.25 0.07 -28.79
N GLU A 250 19.81 1.25 -29.06
CA GLU A 250 20.31 2.13 -27.99
C GLU A 250 19.14 2.73 -27.19
N GLU A 251 18.11 3.24 -27.85
CA GLU A 251 16.90 3.75 -27.19
C GLU A 251 16.20 2.66 -26.36
N ALA A 252 16.19 1.40 -26.82
CA ALA A 252 15.64 0.29 -26.07
C ALA A 252 16.39 0.06 -24.74
N LYS A 253 17.72 0.18 -24.70
CA LYS A 253 18.50 0.08 -23.46
C LYS A 253 18.18 1.22 -22.50
N GLU A 254 18.07 2.44 -23.03
CA GLU A 254 17.69 3.63 -22.24
C GLU A 254 16.28 3.47 -21.66
N GLN A 255 15.36 2.90 -22.43
CA GLN A 255 13.98 2.62 -21.99
C GLN A 255 13.93 1.56 -20.89
N VAL A 256 14.76 0.51 -20.94
CA VAL A 256 14.89 -0.45 -19.82
C VAL A 256 15.36 0.28 -18.55
N ALA A 257 16.34 1.17 -18.64
CA ALA A 257 16.81 1.96 -17.50
C ALA A 257 15.74 2.95 -16.99
N LEU A 258 14.97 3.55 -17.88
CA LEU A 258 13.85 4.43 -17.51
C LEU A 258 12.73 3.66 -16.81
N LEU A 259 12.40 2.45 -17.25
CA LEU A 259 11.42 1.59 -16.56
C LEU A 259 11.88 1.23 -15.14
N LEU A 260 13.18 0.95 -14.96
CA LEU A 260 13.77 0.72 -13.64
C LEU A 260 13.61 1.96 -12.74
N LEU A 261 13.98 3.12 -13.26
CA LEU A 261 13.90 4.39 -12.54
C LEU A 261 12.44 4.78 -12.22
N ALA A 262 11.52 4.57 -13.16
CA ALA A 262 10.10 4.80 -12.97
C ALA A 262 9.55 3.90 -11.85
N ARG A 263 9.90 2.62 -11.84
CA ARG A 263 9.54 1.69 -10.76
C ARG A 263 10.02 2.20 -9.40
N GLU A 264 11.29 2.57 -9.28
CA GLU A 264 11.86 3.06 -8.03
C GLU A 264 11.23 4.37 -7.57
N THR A 265 10.95 5.26 -8.52
CA THR A 265 10.29 6.54 -8.26
C THR A 265 8.87 6.33 -7.76
N LEU A 266 8.10 5.46 -8.43
CA LEU A 266 6.75 5.11 -7.99
C LEU A 266 6.79 4.46 -6.60
N ASN A 267 7.70 3.51 -6.38
CA ASN A 267 7.88 2.86 -5.08
C ASN A 267 8.13 3.89 -3.97
N GLY A 268 9.10 4.79 -4.17
CA GLY A 268 9.44 5.83 -3.21
C GLY A 268 8.26 6.77 -2.91
N THR A 269 7.48 7.14 -3.93
CA THR A 269 6.29 7.98 -3.72
C THR A 269 5.20 7.26 -2.96
N LEU A 270 4.88 6.01 -3.32
CA LEU A 270 3.85 5.22 -2.66
C LEU A 270 4.24 4.83 -1.24
N ALA A 271 5.49 4.41 -1.01
CA ALA A 271 6.02 4.14 0.32
C ALA A 271 5.97 5.38 1.23
N SER A 272 6.29 6.57 0.68
CA SER A 272 6.18 7.82 1.45
C SER A 272 4.72 8.16 1.79
N TRP A 273 3.79 7.83 0.89
CA TRP A 273 2.36 8.06 1.06
C TRP A 273 1.76 7.12 2.11
N THR A 274 2.06 5.82 2.03
CA THR A 274 1.63 4.82 3.04
C THR A 274 2.21 5.14 4.42
N ALA A 275 3.50 5.52 4.50
CA ALA A 275 4.14 5.94 5.74
C ALA A 275 3.55 7.24 6.31
N SER A 276 3.11 8.16 5.46
CA SER A 276 2.40 9.38 5.88
C SER A 276 1.03 9.04 6.46
N GLN A 277 0.26 8.16 5.81
CA GLN A 277 -1.04 7.72 6.30
C GLN A 277 -0.92 7.01 7.65
N ALA A 278 0.03 6.10 7.81
CA ALA A 278 0.28 5.41 9.07
C ALA A 278 0.65 6.38 10.21
N ARG A 279 1.45 7.42 9.92
CA ARG A 279 1.78 8.46 10.91
C ARG A 279 0.56 9.26 11.33
N THR A 280 -0.29 9.68 10.39
CA THR A 280 -1.52 10.41 10.69
C THR A 280 -2.48 9.56 11.52
N ALA A 281 -2.63 8.27 11.18
CA ALA A 281 -3.45 7.33 11.95
C ALA A 281 -2.95 7.19 13.40
N ARG A 282 -1.64 6.98 13.60
CA ARG A 282 -1.04 6.92 14.94
C ARG A 282 -1.20 8.20 15.73
N ALA A 283 -0.99 9.37 15.12
CA ALA A 283 -1.19 10.66 15.79
C ALA A 283 -2.64 10.83 16.25
N THR A 284 -3.61 10.46 15.40
CA THR A 284 -5.04 10.50 15.71
C THR A 284 -5.39 9.53 16.85
N LEU A 285 -4.79 8.34 16.88
CA LEU A 285 -4.92 7.38 17.97
C LEU A 285 -4.34 7.89 19.29
N THR A 286 -3.14 8.48 19.28
CA THR A 286 -2.54 9.07 20.50
C THR A 286 -3.38 10.21 21.04
N PHE A 287 -3.98 11.03 20.17
CA PHE A 287 -4.89 12.09 20.57
C PHE A 287 -6.17 11.50 21.21
N HIS A 288 -6.85 10.57 20.53
CA HIS A 288 -8.09 9.98 21.06
C HIS A 288 -7.88 9.17 22.34
N SER A 289 -6.78 8.41 22.44
CA SER A 289 -6.42 7.68 23.67
C SER A 289 -6.09 8.62 24.83
N SER A 290 -5.42 9.76 24.59
CA SER A 290 -5.17 10.76 25.63
C SER A 290 -6.46 11.39 26.16
N VAL A 291 -7.39 11.76 25.27
CA VAL A 291 -8.71 12.29 25.64
C VAL A 291 -9.52 11.26 26.41
N ALA A 292 -9.49 10.00 25.99
CA ALA A 292 -10.14 8.89 26.69
C ALA A 292 -9.57 8.69 28.09
N GLY A 293 -8.24 8.74 28.24
CA GLY A 293 -7.55 8.61 29.54
C GLY A 293 -7.93 9.74 30.51
N VAL A 294 -7.96 10.98 30.03
CA VAL A 294 -8.38 12.14 30.84
C VAL A 294 -9.85 12.01 31.25
N ALA A 295 -10.73 11.59 30.33
CA ALA A 295 -12.14 11.35 30.63
C ALA A 295 -12.30 10.27 31.72
N LEU A 296 -11.60 9.13 31.59
CA LEU A 296 -11.59 8.05 32.59
C LEU A 296 -11.12 8.52 33.97
N LEU A 297 -10.04 9.31 34.02
CA LEU A 297 -9.54 9.87 35.27
C LEU A 297 -10.58 10.78 35.94
N ALA A 298 -11.27 11.62 35.15
CA ALA A 298 -12.34 12.47 35.65
C ALA A 298 -13.50 11.64 36.24
N VAL A 299 -13.89 10.52 35.60
CA VAL A 299 -14.89 9.59 36.13
C VAL A 299 -14.48 9.05 37.49
N VAL A 300 -13.23 8.58 37.61
CA VAL A 300 -12.71 7.99 38.85
C VAL A 300 -12.69 9.03 39.98
N ILE A 301 -12.25 10.26 39.70
CA ILE A 301 -12.25 11.35 40.68
C ILE A 301 -13.69 11.69 41.12
N CYS A 302 -14.63 11.78 40.19
CA CYS A 302 -16.04 12.01 40.50
C CYS A 302 -16.62 10.88 41.38
N LEU A 303 -16.35 9.62 41.06
CA LEU A 303 -16.77 8.47 41.85
C LEU A 303 -16.18 8.50 43.27
N ILE A 304 -14.90 8.80 43.42
CA ILE A 304 -14.25 8.94 44.73
C ILE A 304 -14.92 10.05 45.55
N GLY A 305 -15.19 11.20 44.93
CA GLY A 305 -15.88 12.33 45.57
C GLY A 305 -17.29 11.97 46.05
N VAL A 306 -18.05 11.23 45.23
CA VAL A 306 -19.39 10.73 45.59
C VAL A 306 -19.30 9.75 46.77
N ILE A 307 -18.39 8.77 46.73
CA ILE A 307 -18.20 7.78 47.80
C ILE A 307 -17.82 8.47 49.12
N TRP A 308 -16.92 9.47 49.07
CA TRP A 308 -16.54 10.26 50.23
C TRP A 308 -17.69 11.08 50.80
N SER A 309 -18.53 11.65 49.93
CA SER A 309 -19.72 12.42 50.34
C SER A 309 -20.75 11.53 51.03
N PHE A 310 -21.00 10.33 50.49
CA PHE A 310 -21.87 9.33 51.13
C PHE A 310 -21.32 8.85 52.48
N ARG A 311 -20.00 8.63 52.60
CA ARG A 311 -19.37 8.27 53.89
C ARG A 311 -19.51 9.38 54.93
N ARG A 312 -19.35 10.65 54.55
CA ARG A 312 -19.56 11.79 55.45
C ARG A 312 -21.02 11.92 55.90
N LEU A 313 -21.98 11.74 55.01
CA LEU A 313 -23.40 11.77 55.34
C LEU A 313 -23.80 10.62 56.27
N GLY A 314 -23.25 9.42 56.08
CA GLY A 314 -23.44 8.29 56.99
C GLY A 314 -22.81 8.50 58.37
N ALA A 315 -21.66 9.18 58.44
CA ALA A 315 -21.02 9.53 59.72
C ALA A 315 -21.79 10.61 60.49
N SER A 316 -22.34 11.62 59.80
CA SER A 316 -23.15 12.67 60.44
C SER A 316 -24.51 12.18 60.95
N ALA A 317 -25.08 11.13 60.34
CA ALA A 317 -26.32 10.50 60.83
C ALA A 317 -26.11 9.65 62.11
N SER A 318 -24.86 9.41 62.52
CA SER A 318 -24.51 8.60 63.69
C SER A 318 -24.09 9.42 64.92
N ARG A 319 -24.21 10.75 64.90
CA ARG A 319 -24.06 11.58 66.11
C ARG A 319 -25.40 11.61 66.86
N PRO A 320 -25.49 11.04 68.08
CA PRO A 320 -26.66 11.26 68.93
C PRO A 320 -26.56 12.68 69.50
N GLU A 321 -27.55 13.52 69.19
CA GLU A 321 -27.80 14.75 69.96
C GLU A 321 -28.71 14.41 71.16
N ASP A 322 -28.42 15.08 72.28
CA ASP A 322 -29.18 15.23 73.52
C ASP A 322 -29.17 14.12 74.59
N GLU A 323 -28.07 14.06 75.35
CA GLU A 323 -28.14 13.79 76.80
C GLU A 323 -28.81 14.98 77.51
N ALA A 324 -30.06 14.83 77.92
CA ALA A 324 -30.69 15.71 78.89
C ALA A 324 -30.12 15.44 80.30
N PRO A 325 -29.81 16.47 81.12
CA PRO A 325 -29.29 16.24 82.47
C PRO A 325 -30.43 15.82 83.41
N VAL A 326 -30.49 14.53 83.74
CA VAL A 326 -31.37 14.01 84.79
C VAL A 326 -30.65 14.12 86.14
N LEU A 327 -31.18 14.99 87.01
CA LEU A 327 -30.78 15.15 88.41
C LEU A 327 -30.85 13.83 89.20
N PRO A 328 -29.96 13.61 90.20
CA PRO A 328 -29.87 12.34 90.90
C PRO A 328 -31.01 12.12 91.91
N PRO A 329 -31.47 10.88 92.12
CA PRO A 329 -32.44 10.56 93.17
C PRO A 329 -31.78 10.59 94.56
N LYS A 330 -32.46 11.22 95.53
CA LYS A 330 -32.08 11.14 96.96
C LYS A 330 -32.45 9.76 97.54
N PRO A 331 -31.62 9.21 98.44
CA PRO A 331 -31.83 7.89 99.02
C PRO A 331 -32.88 7.92 100.15
N HIS A 332 -33.71 6.88 100.21
CA HIS A 332 -34.50 6.55 101.39
C HIS A 332 -33.59 6.05 102.51
N CYS A 333 -33.62 6.72 103.67
CA CYS A 333 -33.16 6.18 104.95
C CYS A 333 -34.30 5.43 105.66
N TYR A 334 -33.94 4.35 106.32
CA TYR A 334 -34.72 3.64 107.34
C TYR A 334 -35.12 4.57 108.50
N MET A 335 -36.41 4.58 108.84
CA MET A 335 -36.95 4.11 110.14
C MET A 335 -38.45 3.87 110.01
#